data_AF-A0A3C0NWW5-F1
#
_entry.id   AF-A0A3C0NWW5-F1
#
_cell.length_a   1.000
_cell.length_b   1.000
_cell.length_c   1.000
_cell.angle_alpha   90.00
_cell.angle_beta   90.00
_cell.angle_gamma   90.00
#
_symmetry.space_group_name_H-M   'P 1'
#
loop_
_entity.id
_entity.type
_entity.pdbx_description
1 polymer ?
#
loop_
_entity_poly.entity_id
_entity_poly.type
_entity_poly.pdbx_seq_one_letter_code
_entity_poly.pdbx_strand_id
1 'polypeptide(L)'
;MNYLVGVGGVLLIQIVISGITIIAGTGNGSFVGLGAMLFALFGIPATAITNFLIIQTHRKNPKPSNVTMLIVISSILPILQLALLIAQKVFDL
;
A
#
# COMPACT_ATOMS: atom_id res chain seq x y z
N MET A 1 19.17 7.33 -9.13
CA MET A 1 18.02 6.73 -9.83
C MET A 1 17.18 5.77 -8.96
N ASN A 2 17.60 5.41 -7.74
CA ASN A 2 16.85 4.46 -6.89
C ASN A 2 15.55 5.00 -6.25
N TYR A 3 15.35 6.32 -6.16
CA TYR A 3 14.14 6.91 -5.57
C TYR A 3 12.90 6.70 -6.44
N LEU A 4 13.03 6.84 -7.78
CA LEU A 4 11.93 6.68 -8.72
C LEU A 4 11.43 5.23 -8.75
N VAL A 5 12.34 4.26 -8.70
CA VAL A 5 11.98 2.84 -8.73
C VAL A 5 11.49 2.36 -7.36
N GLY A 6 12.16 2.76 -6.27
CA GLY A 6 11.79 2.32 -4.91
C GLY A 6 10.54 2.99 -4.35
N VAL A 7 10.41 4.31 -4.48
CA VAL A 7 9.23 5.03 -4.00
C VAL A 7 8.14 4.98 -5.06
N GLY A 8 8.43 5.37 -6.29
CA GLY A 8 7.44 5.45 -7.37
C GLY A 8 6.88 4.08 -7.78
N GLY A 9 7.71 3.05 -7.86
CA GLY A 9 7.26 1.68 -8.19
C GLY A 9 6.31 1.10 -7.14
N VAL A 10 6.64 1.27 -5.85
CA VAL A 10 5.76 0.86 -4.76
C VAL A 10 4.45 1.64 -4.77
N LEU A 11 4.52 2.95 -4.99
CA LEU A 11 3.35 3.83 -4.98
C LEU A 11 2.37 3.44 -6.10
N LEU A 12 2.87 3.15 -7.30
CA LEU A 12 2.06 2.66 -8.42
C LEU A 12 1.34 1.34 -8.08
N ILE A 13 2.06 0.37 -7.50
CA ILE A 13 1.48 -0.92 -7.09
C ILE A 13 0.36 -0.69 -6.07
N GLN A 14 0.58 0.17 -5.08
CA GLN A 14 -0.43 0.45 -4.07
C GLN A 14 -1.67 1.16 -4.63
N ILE A 15 -1.49 2.10 -5.56
CA ILE A 15 -2.63 2.76 -6.24
C ILE A 15 -3.46 1.72 -7.00
N VAL A 16 -2.82 0.81 -7.73
CA VAL A 16 -3.51 -0.22 -8.52
C VAL A 16 -4.31 -1.15 -7.60
N ILE A 17 -3.69 -1.69 -6.55
CA ILE A 17 -4.37 -2.61 -5.61
C ILE A 17 -5.50 -1.91 -4.87
N SER A 18 -5.26 -0.68 -4.39
CA SER A 18 -6.27 0.13 -3.73
C SER A 18 -7.45 0.40 -4.66
N GLY A 19 -7.17 0.80 -5.90
CA GLY A 19 -8.19 1.10 -6.90
C GLY A 19 -9.05 -0.12 -7.24
N ILE A 20 -8.43 -1.30 -7.41
CA ILE A 20 -9.17 -2.56 -7.63
C ILE A 20 -10.08 -2.85 -6.44
N THR A 21 -9.59 -2.71 -5.21
CA THR A 21 -10.36 -2.96 -3.99
C THR A 21 -11.53 -2.00 -3.86
N ILE A 22 -11.31 -0.72 -4.15
CA ILE A 22 -12.35 0.32 -4.09
C ILE A 22 -13.42 0.03 -5.15
N ILE A 23 -13.03 -0.25 -6.40
CA ILE A 23 -13.96 -0.56 -7.51
C ILE A 23 -14.75 -1.84 -7.19
N ALA A 24 -14.09 -2.88 -6.68
CA ALA A 24 -14.76 -4.12 -6.26
C ALA A 24 -15.75 -3.90 -5.10
N GLY A 25 -15.50 -2.90 -4.25
CA GLY A 25 -16.40 -2.52 -3.15
C GLY A 25 -17.48 -1.48 -3.53
N THR A 26 -17.38 -0.82 -4.69
CA THR A 26 -18.35 0.21 -5.13
C THR A 26 -19.50 -0.44 -5.90
N GLY A 27 -20.65 -0.56 -5.25
CA GLY A 27 -21.87 -1.11 -5.86
C GLY A 27 -22.94 -1.50 -4.84
N ASN A 28 -22.54 -1.92 -3.64
CA ASN A 28 -23.45 -2.42 -2.60
C ASN A 28 -23.64 -1.51 -1.38
N GLY A 29 -23.04 -0.31 -1.36
CA GLY A 29 -22.96 0.49 -0.12
C GLY A 29 -22.03 -0.10 0.93
N SER A 30 -21.09 -0.97 0.50
CA SER A 30 -20.24 -1.78 1.36
C SER A 30 -19.29 -0.90 2.18
N PHE A 31 -19.33 -1.09 3.51
CA PHE A 31 -18.38 -0.51 4.47
C PHE A 31 -16.92 -0.84 4.10
N VAL A 32 -16.72 -1.95 3.38
CA VAL A 32 -15.40 -2.39 2.91
C VAL A 32 -14.82 -1.45 1.85
N GLY A 33 -15.63 -0.97 0.90
CA GLY A 33 -15.17 -0.01 -0.11
C GLY A 33 -14.74 1.33 0.49
N LEU A 34 -15.48 1.80 1.50
CA LEU A 34 -15.13 3.00 2.28
C LEU A 34 -13.86 2.77 3.12
N GLY A 35 -13.74 1.62 3.78
CA GLY A 35 -12.54 1.24 4.52
C GLY A 35 -11.31 1.20 3.62
N ALA A 36 -11.42 0.59 2.44
CA ALA A 36 -10.34 0.54 1.45
C ALA A 36 -9.93 1.94 0.98
N MET A 37 -10.89 2.85 0.77
CA MET A 37 -10.63 4.26 0.46
C MET A 37 -9.86 4.97 1.58
N LEU A 38 -10.30 4.83 2.83
CA LEU A 38 -9.63 5.45 3.99
C LEU A 38 -8.21 4.89 4.17
N PHE A 39 -8.03 3.58 4.05
CA PHE A 39 -6.71 2.97 4.08
C PHE A 39 -5.82 3.46 2.94
N ALA A 40 -6.34 3.59 1.73
CA ALA A 40 -5.57 4.14 0.61
C ALA A 40 -5.18 5.61 0.85
N LEU A 41 -6.10 6.43 1.36
CA LEU A 41 -5.90 7.86 1.59
C LEU A 41 -4.76 8.15 2.58
N PHE A 42 -4.65 7.37 3.66
CA PHE A 42 -3.59 7.56 4.66
C PHE A 42 -2.39 6.65 4.45
N GLY A 43 -2.62 5.43 3.96
CA GLY A 43 -1.59 4.40 3.80
C GLY A 43 -0.63 4.66 2.65
N ILE A 44 -1.12 5.16 1.51
CA ILE A 44 -0.28 5.45 0.35
C ILE A 44 0.69 6.61 0.66
N PRO A 45 0.24 7.76 1.22
CA PRO A 45 1.17 8.81 1.63
C PRO A 45 2.14 8.36 2.73
N ALA A 46 1.66 7.62 3.73
CA ALA A 46 2.51 7.14 4.82
C ALA A 46 3.64 6.24 4.32
N THR A 47 3.32 5.25 3.48
CA THR A 47 4.34 4.36 2.90
C THR A 47 5.28 5.09 1.94
N ALA A 48 4.79 6.06 1.16
CA ALA A 48 5.64 6.89 0.32
C ALA A 48 6.64 7.72 1.14
N ILE A 49 6.19 8.35 2.23
CA ILE A 49 7.03 9.11 3.15
C ILE A 49 8.04 8.19 3.84
N THR A 50 7.62 7.04 4.35
CA THR A 50 8.52 6.08 4.99
C THR A 50 9.58 5.56 4.02
N ASN A 51 9.21 5.20 2.79
CA ASN A 51 10.15 4.76 1.77
C ASN A 51 11.13 5.89 1.39
N PHE A 52 10.65 7.12 1.28
CA PHE A 52 11.51 8.28 1.04
C PHE A 52 12.52 8.49 2.18
N LEU A 53 12.06 8.47 3.44
CA LEU A 53 12.90 8.65 4.62
C LEU A 53 13.94 7.53 4.75
N ILE A 54 13.59 6.27 4.48
CA ILE A 54 14.54 5.14 4.55
C ILE A 54 15.63 5.28 3.49
N ILE A 55 15.27 5.62 2.24
CA ILE A 55 16.27 5.82 1.18
C ILE A 55 17.13 7.06 1.46
N GLN A 56 16.56 8.12 2.05
CA GLN A 56 17.29 9.33 2.43
C GLN A 56 18.30 9.07 3.56
N THR A 57 17.91 8.35 4.61
CA THR A 57 18.79 8.02 5.74
C THR A 57 19.92 7.05 5.36
N HIS A 58 19.66 6.15 4.42
CA HIS A 58 20.64 5.12 4.01
C HIS A 58 21.35 5.42 2.70
N ARG A 59 21.26 6.66 2.21
CA ARG A 59 21.83 7.09 0.92
C ARG A 59 23.35 6.86 0.81
N LYS A 60 24.06 6.89 1.94
CA LYS A 60 25.52 6.70 2.00
C LYS A 60 25.96 5.23 2.13
N ASN A 61 25.09 4.32 2.60
CA ASN A 61 25.40 2.89 2.79
C ASN A 61 24.12 2.05 2.60
N PRO A 62 23.74 1.74 1.36
CA PRO A 62 22.56 0.91 1.09
C PRO A 62 22.83 -0.53 1.53
N LYS A 63 22.28 -0.94 2.68
CA LYS A 63 22.28 -2.36 3.10
C LYS A 63 21.10 -3.10 2.46
N PRO A 64 21.27 -4.37 2.04
CA PRO A 64 20.18 -5.18 1.50
C PRO A 64 19.03 -5.39 2.50
N SER A 65 19.29 -5.30 3.80
CA SER A 65 18.21 -5.32 4.82
C SER A 65 17.23 -4.16 4.68
N ASN A 66 17.66 -3.02 4.15
CA ASN A 66 16.79 -1.84 3.98
C ASN A 66 15.79 -2.04 2.84
N VAL A 67 16.18 -2.78 1.79
CA VAL A 67 15.28 -3.17 0.69
C VAL A 67 14.21 -4.13 1.22
N THR A 68 14.60 -5.07 2.06
CA THR A 68 13.66 -6.01 2.70
C THR A 68 12.66 -5.26 3.60
N MET A 69 13.13 -4.32 4.41
CA MET A 69 12.28 -3.49 5.25
C MET A 69 11.34 -2.60 4.43
N LEU A 70 11.81 -2.03 3.30
CA LEU A 70 10.96 -1.31 2.36
C LEU A 70 9.84 -2.20 1.84
N ILE A 71 10.15 -3.42 1.39
CA ILE A 71 9.16 -4.36 0.87
C ILE A 71 8.13 -4.71 1.94
N VAL A 72 8.57 -5.02 3.17
CA VAL A 72 7.68 -5.39 4.29
C VAL A 72 6.74 -4.24 4.67
N ILE A 73 7.24 -3.01 4.80
CA ILE A 73 6.39 -1.86 5.15
C ILE A 73 5.41 -1.55 4.01
N SER A 74 5.87 -1.66 2.78
CA SER A 74 5.07 -1.41 1.58
C SER A 74 3.99 -2.46 1.35
N SER A 75 4.15 -3.67 1.88
CA SER A 75 3.19 -4.77 1.72
C SER A 75 2.13 -4.82 2.80
N ILE A 76 2.28 -4.11 3.92
CA ILE A 76 1.24 -4.02 4.98
C ILE A 76 -0.08 -3.52 4.41
N LEU A 77 -0.05 -2.43 3.62
CA LEU A 77 -1.25 -1.83 3.06
C LEU A 77 -2.00 -2.77 2.08
N PRO A 78 -1.33 -3.34 1.04
CA PRO A 78 -2.01 -4.26 0.13
C PRO A 78 -2.45 -5.55 0.82
N ILE A 79 -1.75 -6.04 1.85
CA ILE A 79 -2.20 -7.19 2.64
C ILE A 79 -3.49 -6.86 3.40
N LEU A 80 -3.57 -5.69 4.04
CA LEU A 80 -4.78 -5.20 4.71
C LEU A 80 -5.97 -5.06 3.74
N GLN A 81 -5.72 -4.53 2.56
CA GLN A 81 -6.77 -4.38 1.52
C GLN A 81 -7.22 -5.73 0.96
N LEU A 82 -6.30 -6.68 0.77
CA LEU A 82 -6.65 -8.07 0.41
C LEU A 82 -7.48 -8.75 1.51
N ALA A 83 -7.09 -8.58 2.77
CA ALA A 83 -7.84 -9.13 3.90
C ALA A 83 -9.27 -8.55 3.97
N LEU A 84 -9.41 -7.25 3.72
CA LEU A 84 -10.71 -6.57 3.62
C LEU A 84 -11.55 -7.12 2.46
N LEU A 85 -10.96 -7.32 1.29
CA LEU A 85 -11.65 -7.87 0.13
C LEU A 85 -12.10 -9.33 0.35
N ILE A 86 -11.27 -10.14 1.01
CA ILE A 86 -11.64 -11.51 1.42
C ILE A 86 -12.77 -11.46 2.44
N ALA A 87 -12.69 -10.59 3.44
CA ALA A 87 -13.75 -10.42 4.43
C ALA A 87 -15.08 -10.02 3.77
N GLN A 88 -15.06 -9.11 2.79
CA GLN A 88 -16.24 -8.77 2.01
C GLN A 88 -16.87 -10.00 1.35
N LYS A 89 -16.06 -10.81 0.66
CA LYS A 89 -16.55 -12.02 -0.03
C LYS A 89 -17.03 -13.12 0.90
N VAL A 90 -16.42 -13.26 2.08
CA VAL A 90 -16.77 -14.31 3.04
C VAL A 90 -18.02 -13.95 3.84
N PHE A 91 -18.19 -12.67 4.18
CA PHE A 91 -19.28 -12.19 5.04
C PHE A 91 -20.43 -11.51 4.27
N ASP A 92 -20.36 -11.43 2.93
CA ASP A 92 -21.36 -10.77 2.06
C ASP A 92 -21.69 -9.32 2.50
N LEU A 93 -20.64 -8.57 2.87
CA LEU A 93 -20.70 -7.19 3.41
C LEU A 93 -20.78 -6.09 2.32
#